data_AF-A0A3M2B6H6-F1
#
_entry.id   AF-A0A3M2B6H6-F1
#
_cell.length_a   1.000
_cell.length_b   1.000
_cell.length_c   1.000
_cell.angle_alpha   90.00
_cell.angle_beta   90.00
_cell.angle_gamma   90.00
#
_symmetry.space_group_name_H-M   'P 1'
#
loop_
_entity.id
_entity.type
_entity.pdbx_description
1 polymer ?
#
loop_
_entity_poly.entity_id
_entity_poly.type
_entity_poly.pdbx_seq_one_letter_code
_entity_poly.pdbx_strand_id
1 'polypeptide(L)'
;MSVEQAAISVPVSKAESINPPSLNGDVALTSDERRAYLKFHRVRNRHNRHQSRVEGVFTRPFPCRAGAGGSLSSPSRVALDAFVVWAGRGFADTFGSRTIRVLDLGCGSGYVRTLLERAGLGGEYVGIDHRAHPGFAALQCASFAHQMIIDDGDALAVENVGSADLPISMTAFEHFEDEAAAPQRVCCTLRPVSPGLDRSRGHHPASLYAAVVWAKGEQA
;
A
#
# COMPACT_ATOMS: atom_id res chain seq x y z
N MET A 1 -64.62 21.16 12.02
CA MET A 1 -64.12 20.33 10.91
C MET A 1 -62.67 20.02 11.20
N SER A 2 -62.37 18.77 11.55
CA SER A 2 -61.03 18.32 11.96
C SER A 2 -60.26 17.82 10.74
N VAL A 3 -59.06 18.32 10.52
CA VAL A 3 -58.20 17.92 9.39
C VAL A 3 -57.38 16.71 9.86
N GLU A 4 -57.70 15.56 9.31
CA GLU A 4 -57.02 14.29 9.53
C GLU A 4 -55.65 14.34 8.84
N GLN A 5 -54.57 14.46 9.63
CA GLN A 5 -53.19 14.37 9.12
C GLN A 5 -52.86 12.91 8.81
N ALA A 6 -52.96 12.52 7.55
CA ALA A 6 -52.44 11.25 7.06
C ALA A 6 -50.91 11.23 7.18
N ALA A 7 -50.40 10.37 8.06
CA ALA A 7 -48.97 10.10 8.18
C ALA A 7 -48.46 9.46 6.88
N ILE A 8 -47.71 10.24 6.09
CA ILE A 8 -46.98 9.73 4.93
C ILE A 8 -45.88 8.80 5.46
N SER A 9 -46.09 7.50 5.34
CA SER A 9 -45.05 6.51 5.64
C SER A 9 -43.92 6.68 4.63
N VAL A 10 -42.78 7.20 5.08
CA VAL A 10 -41.53 7.18 4.30
C VAL A 10 -41.18 5.70 4.07
N PRO A 11 -41.03 5.25 2.81
CA PRO A 11 -40.64 3.88 2.56
C PRO A 11 -39.29 3.62 3.23
N VAL A 12 -39.26 2.63 4.13
CA VAL A 12 -38.03 2.12 4.73
C VAL A 12 -37.10 1.78 3.56
N SER A 13 -36.06 2.59 3.35
CA SER A 13 -35.10 2.36 2.29
C SER A 13 -34.60 0.93 2.45
N LYS A 14 -34.79 0.08 1.42
CA LYS A 14 -34.16 -1.24 1.38
C LYS A 14 -32.69 -1.02 1.66
N ALA A 15 -32.21 -1.47 2.81
CA ALA A 15 -30.80 -1.36 3.15
C ALA A 15 -30.03 -2.00 1.99
N GLU A 16 -29.30 -1.19 1.23
CA GLU A 16 -28.47 -1.69 0.15
C GLU A 16 -27.55 -2.74 0.76
N SER A 17 -27.53 -3.94 0.16
CA SER A 17 -26.70 -5.02 0.66
C SER A 17 -25.24 -4.59 0.66
N ILE A 18 -24.55 -4.74 1.79
CA ILE A 18 -23.11 -4.46 1.91
C ILE A 18 -22.37 -5.18 0.78
N ASN A 19 -21.65 -4.43 -0.05
CA ASN A 19 -20.82 -4.95 -1.12
C ASN A 19 -19.35 -4.96 -0.66
N PRO A 20 -18.79 -6.11 -0.19
CA PRO A 20 -17.47 -6.12 0.44
C PRO A 20 -16.30 -5.62 -0.41
N PRO A 21 -16.23 -5.90 -1.75
CA PRO A 21 -15.20 -5.35 -2.63
C PRO A 21 -15.14 -3.82 -2.69
N SER A 22 -16.25 -3.11 -2.44
CA SER A 22 -16.29 -1.65 -2.49
C SER A 22 -16.04 -0.97 -1.14
N LEU A 23 -15.77 -1.74 -0.08
CA LEU A 23 -15.46 -1.18 1.24
C LEU A 23 -14.00 -0.72 1.29
N ASN A 24 -13.77 0.50 1.77
CA ASN A 24 -12.45 1.10 1.92
C ASN A 24 -11.99 1.02 3.40
N GLY A 25 -10.81 0.44 3.66
CA GLY A 25 -10.25 0.31 5.01
C GLY A 25 -9.75 1.63 5.62
N ASP A 26 -9.61 2.68 4.83
CA ASP A 26 -9.11 4.00 5.23
C ASP A 26 -10.20 4.92 5.83
N VAL A 27 -11.47 4.57 5.65
CA VAL A 27 -12.60 5.31 6.23
C VAL A 27 -13.14 4.59 7.47
N ALA A 28 -13.88 5.33 8.30
CA ALA A 28 -14.57 4.73 9.44
C ALA A 28 -15.64 3.76 8.93
N LEU A 29 -15.45 2.47 9.21
CA LEU A 29 -16.43 1.41 8.90
C LEU A 29 -17.31 1.13 10.10
N THR A 30 -18.59 0.85 9.86
CA THR A 30 -19.47 0.25 10.87
C THR A 30 -18.96 -1.14 11.27
N SER A 31 -19.48 -1.69 12.37
CA SER A 31 -19.10 -3.04 12.84
C SER A 31 -19.37 -4.13 11.79
N ASP A 32 -20.45 -4.02 11.01
CA ASP A 32 -20.83 -5.01 10.00
C ASP A 32 -20.00 -4.85 8.72
N GLU A 33 -19.78 -3.62 8.26
CA GLU A 33 -18.86 -3.34 7.15
C GLU A 33 -17.45 -3.80 7.49
N ARG A 34 -16.95 -3.49 8.69
CA ARG A 34 -15.63 -3.96 9.14
C ARG A 34 -15.52 -5.49 9.12
N ARG A 35 -16.58 -6.20 9.54
CA ARG A 35 -16.61 -7.67 9.50
C ARG A 35 -16.60 -8.19 8.07
N ALA A 36 -17.41 -7.59 7.19
CA ALA A 36 -17.49 -7.92 5.77
C ALA A 36 -16.15 -7.68 5.05
N TYR A 37 -15.54 -6.51 5.27
CA TYR A 37 -14.21 -6.12 4.82
C TYR A 37 -13.17 -7.16 5.24
N LEU A 38 -13.04 -7.43 6.54
CA LEU A 38 -12.05 -8.39 7.03
C LEU A 38 -12.27 -9.81 6.49
N LYS A 39 -13.52 -10.24 6.32
CA LYS A 39 -13.84 -11.55 5.73
C LYS A 39 -13.41 -11.60 4.27
N PHE A 40 -13.76 -10.59 3.48
CA PHE A 40 -13.39 -10.50 2.06
C PHE A 40 -11.87 -10.53 1.88
N HIS A 41 -11.15 -9.63 2.56
CA HIS A 41 -9.69 -9.56 2.43
C HIS A 41 -8.98 -10.82 2.94
N ARG A 42 -9.50 -11.52 3.96
CA ARG A 42 -8.95 -12.82 4.36
C ARG A 42 -9.05 -13.87 3.26
N VAL A 43 -10.18 -13.93 2.55
CA VAL A 43 -10.37 -14.87 1.43
C VAL A 43 -9.49 -14.46 0.25
N ARG A 44 -9.51 -13.18 -0.15
CA ARG A 44 -8.64 -12.62 -1.20
C ARG A 44 -7.17 -12.92 -0.92
N ASN A 45 -6.68 -12.58 0.27
CA ASN A 45 -5.29 -12.78 0.65
C ASN A 45 -4.89 -14.26 0.70
N ARG A 46 -5.82 -15.17 1.02
CA ARG A 46 -5.57 -16.62 0.97
C ARG A 46 -5.42 -17.11 -0.47
N HIS A 47 -6.26 -16.63 -1.38
CA HIS A 47 -6.18 -16.90 -2.81
C HIS A 47 -4.87 -16.36 -3.39
N ASN A 48 -4.58 -15.08 -3.15
CA ASN A 48 -3.38 -14.41 -3.62
C ASN A 48 -2.12 -15.08 -3.07
N ARG A 49 -2.11 -15.54 -1.81
CA ARG A 49 -0.95 -16.29 -1.27
C ARG A 49 -0.61 -17.55 -2.07
N HIS A 50 -1.60 -18.23 -2.65
CA HIS A 50 -1.33 -19.38 -3.51
C HIS A 50 -0.76 -18.93 -4.86
N GLN A 51 -1.40 -17.97 -5.54
CA GLN A 51 -0.91 -17.44 -6.82
C GLN A 51 0.47 -16.80 -6.69
N SER A 52 0.70 -16.00 -5.66
CA SER A 52 2.00 -15.42 -5.33
C SER A 52 3.10 -16.49 -5.24
N ARG A 53 2.82 -17.67 -4.67
CA ARG A 53 3.81 -18.77 -4.64
C ARG A 53 4.12 -19.32 -6.02
N VAL A 54 3.11 -19.44 -6.89
CA VAL A 54 3.27 -19.89 -8.29
C VAL A 54 4.12 -18.87 -9.07
N GLU A 55 3.92 -17.58 -8.80
CA GLU A 55 4.62 -16.48 -9.46
C GLU A 55 6.00 -16.16 -8.85
N GLY A 56 6.43 -16.90 -7.82
CA GLY A 56 7.68 -16.62 -7.11
C GLY A 56 7.65 -15.34 -6.27
N VAL A 57 6.47 -14.82 -5.96
CA VAL A 57 6.26 -13.70 -5.03
C VAL A 57 6.34 -14.21 -3.58
N PHE A 58 7.25 -13.63 -2.82
CA PHE A 58 7.51 -14.02 -1.44
C PHE A 58 6.83 -13.07 -0.45
N THR A 59 5.84 -13.57 0.30
CA THR A 59 5.34 -12.86 1.49
C THR A 59 6.34 -13.01 2.63
N ARG A 60 6.91 -11.89 3.09
CA ARG A 60 7.76 -11.90 4.29
C ARG A 60 6.88 -11.92 5.55
N PRO A 61 7.23 -12.72 6.58
CA PRO A 61 6.54 -12.65 7.85
C PRO A 61 6.72 -11.25 8.43
N PHE A 62 5.65 -10.74 9.04
CA PHE A 62 5.69 -9.46 9.71
C PHE A 62 6.69 -9.53 10.89
N PRO A 63 7.70 -8.64 10.95
CA PRO A 63 8.88 -8.81 11.80
C PRO A 63 8.64 -8.47 13.28
N CYS A 64 7.50 -7.87 13.62
CA CYS A 64 7.19 -7.45 14.99
C CYS A 64 5.82 -7.99 15.42
N ARG A 65 5.63 -8.31 16.70
CA ARG A 65 4.25 -8.34 17.22
C ARG A 65 3.75 -6.90 17.15
N ALA A 66 2.56 -6.67 16.57
CA ALA A 66 1.96 -5.33 16.58
C ALA A 66 1.91 -4.85 18.04
N GLY A 67 2.78 -3.92 18.39
CA GLY A 67 2.83 -3.41 19.75
C GLY A 67 1.51 -2.71 20.06
N ALA A 68 0.96 -2.91 21.25
CA ALA A 68 -0.22 -2.21 21.75
C ALA A 68 0.10 -0.72 22.08
N GLY A 69 0.81 -0.04 21.19
CA GLY A 69 1.23 1.35 21.37
C GLY A 69 0.06 2.30 21.14
N GLY A 70 -0.13 3.26 22.05
CA GLY A 70 -1.16 4.30 22.04
C GLY A 70 -1.00 5.36 20.95
N SER A 71 -0.74 4.94 19.71
CA SER A 71 -0.75 5.81 18.54
C SER A 71 -2.19 6.24 18.22
N LEU A 72 -2.36 7.50 17.79
CA LEU A 72 -3.61 7.98 17.20
C LEU A 72 -3.90 7.34 15.82
N SER A 73 -2.94 6.61 15.25
CA SER A 73 -3.08 5.89 13.99
C SER A 73 -3.74 4.53 14.17
N SER A 74 -4.43 4.05 13.12
CA SER A 74 -5.01 2.71 13.13
C SER A 74 -3.93 1.63 13.37
N PRO A 75 -4.24 0.51 14.07
CA PRO A 75 -3.29 -0.58 14.28
C PRO A 75 -2.67 -1.11 12.97
N SER A 76 -3.45 -1.13 11.89
CA SER A 76 -2.98 -1.50 10.55
C SER A 76 -1.89 -0.55 10.05
N ARG A 77 -2.04 0.75 10.29
CA ARG A 77 -1.03 1.74 9.90
C ARG A 77 0.25 1.58 10.70
N VAL A 78 0.16 1.40 12.02
CA VAL A 78 1.34 1.15 12.86
C VAL A 78 2.09 -0.10 12.41
N ALA A 79 1.36 -1.17 12.08
CA ALA A 79 1.97 -2.37 11.55
C ALA A 79 2.67 -2.08 10.22
N LEU A 80 1.96 -1.49 9.26
CA LEU A 80 2.50 -1.14 7.95
C LEU A 80 3.77 -0.29 8.05
N ASP A 81 3.77 0.74 8.92
CA ASP A 81 4.92 1.61 9.13
C ASP A 81 6.14 0.81 9.62
N ALA A 82 5.94 -0.08 10.59
CA ALA A 82 7.00 -0.92 11.13
C ALA A 82 7.54 -1.93 10.08
N PHE A 83 6.67 -2.46 9.21
CA PHE A 83 7.09 -3.31 8.10
C PHE A 83 7.95 -2.55 7.09
N VAL A 84 7.52 -1.36 6.67
CA VAL A 84 8.28 -0.53 5.70
C VAL A 84 9.66 -0.21 6.26
N VAL A 85 9.75 0.20 7.53
CA VAL A 85 11.05 0.49 8.15
C VAL A 85 11.94 -0.76 8.22
N TRP A 86 11.38 -1.91 8.63
CA TRP A 86 12.15 -3.16 8.68
C TRP A 86 12.64 -3.62 7.31
N ALA A 87 11.75 -3.62 6.31
CA ALA A 87 12.11 -4.03 4.96
C ALA A 87 13.09 -3.04 4.31
N GLY A 88 12.89 -1.74 4.55
CA GLY A 88 13.79 -0.67 4.14
C GLY A 88 15.22 -0.87 4.66
N ARG A 89 15.39 -1.36 5.89
CA ARG A 89 16.74 -1.66 6.43
C ARG A 89 17.42 -2.79 5.67
N GLY A 90 16.68 -3.84 5.31
CA GLY A 90 17.21 -4.91 4.46
C GLY A 90 17.64 -4.41 3.08
N PHE A 91 16.92 -3.42 2.53
CA PHE A 91 17.35 -2.75 1.31
C PHE A 91 18.53 -1.83 1.53
N ALA A 92 18.62 -1.10 2.64
CA ALA A 92 19.76 -0.26 2.96
C ALA A 92 21.05 -1.11 3.05
N ASP A 93 20.98 -2.28 3.67
CA ASP A 93 22.10 -3.24 3.67
C ASP A 93 22.49 -3.70 2.27
N THR A 94 21.51 -3.82 1.37
CA THR A 94 21.68 -4.29 -0.01
C THR A 94 22.26 -3.20 -0.92
N PHE A 95 21.78 -1.97 -0.80
CA PHE A 95 22.20 -0.83 -1.62
C PHE A 95 23.44 -0.12 -1.04
N GLY A 96 23.76 -0.33 0.23
CA GLY A 96 24.84 0.34 0.93
C GLY A 96 24.63 1.85 1.00
N SER A 97 25.69 2.63 0.73
CA SER A 97 25.64 4.09 0.70
C SER A 97 25.16 4.67 -0.64
N ARG A 98 24.73 3.83 -1.59
CA ARG A 98 24.29 4.27 -2.90
C ARG A 98 22.96 5.03 -2.79
N THR A 99 22.83 6.13 -3.52
CA THR A 99 21.53 6.79 -3.73
C THR A 99 20.64 5.93 -4.63
N ILE A 100 19.39 5.75 -4.23
CA ILE A 100 18.41 4.95 -4.97
C ILE A 100 17.31 5.81 -5.56
N ARG A 101 16.68 5.33 -6.63
CA ARG A 101 15.43 5.89 -7.16
C ARG A 101 14.25 5.05 -6.70
N VAL A 102 13.37 5.64 -5.91
CA VAL A 102 12.14 5.04 -5.40
C VAL A 102 10.96 5.48 -6.26
N LEU A 103 10.11 4.52 -6.61
CA LEU A 103 8.84 4.78 -7.29
C LEU A 103 7.68 4.36 -6.37
N ASP A 104 6.86 5.30 -5.93
CA ASP A 104 5.73 5.03 -5.03
C ASP A 104 4.38 5.23 -5.71
N LEU A 105 3.61 4.15 -5.87
CA LEU A 105 2.25 4.19 -6.43
C LEU A 105 1.19 4.40 -5.36
N GLY A 106 0.34 5.40 -5.58
CA GLY A 106 -0.63 5.90 -4.61
C GLY A 106 0.06 6.56 -3.43
N CYS A 107 1.03 7.44 -3.74
CA CYS A 107 1.93 7.99 -2.73
C CYS A 107 1.22 8.88 -1.70
N GLY A 108 0.03 9.41 -2.02
CA GLY A 108 -0.71 10.36 -1.18
C GLY A 108 0.18 11.52 -0.74
N SER A 109 0.38 11.67 0.58
CA SER A 109 1.25 12.69 1.17
C SER A 109 2.76 12.46 1.00
N GLY A 110 3.17 11.35 0.37
CA GLY A 110 4.57 10.94 0.30
C GLY A 110 5.11 10.47 1.65
N TYR A 111 4.25 10.13 2.62
CA TYR A 111 4.66 9.75 3.98
C TYR A 111 5.68 8.60 4.01
N VAL A 112 5.58 7.64 3.09
CA VAL A 112 6.48 6.48 3.05
C VAL A 112 7.95 6.90 2.92
N ARG A 113 8.23 8.03 2.27
CA ARG A 113 9.58 8.57 2.14
C ARG A 113 10.25 8.79 3.50
N THR A 114 9.49 9.24 4.51
CA THR A 114 10.03 9.39 5.88
C THR A 114 10.33 8.05 6.54
N LEU A 115 9.56 7.01 6.23
CA LEU A 115 9.82 5.66 6.74
C LEU A 115 11.07 5.06 6.09
N LEU A 116 11.26 5.28 4.79
CA LEU A 116 12.45 4.85 4.06
C LEU A 116 13.71 5.58 4.54
N GLU A 117 13.62 6.90 4.80
CA GLU A 117 14.70 7.66 5.42
C GLU A 117 15.04 7.12 6.82
N ARG A 118 14.03 6.84 7.66
CA ARG A 118 14.23 6.18 8.97
C ARG A 118 14.85 4.78 8.86
N ALA A 119 14.73 4.15 7.69
CA ALA A 119 15.36 2.88 7.40
C ALA A 119 16.81 3.01 6.89
N GLY A 120 17.30 4.25 6.70
CA GLY A 120 18.65 4.55 6.22
C GLY A 120 18.77 4.72 4.71
N LEU A 121 17.65 4.79 3.97
CA LEU A 121 17.65 4.98 2.53
C LEU A 121 17.62 6.47 2.15
N GLY A 122 18.15 6.79 0.96
CA GLY A 122 18.11 8.13 0.38
C GLY A 122 18.31 8.13 -1.13
N GLY A 123 18.02 9.26 -1.79
CA GLY A 123 18.18 9.46 -3.22
C GLY A 123 17.04 10.25 -3.85
N GLU A 124 16.40 9.67 -4.86
CA GLU A 124 15.27 10.26 -5.58
C GLU A 124 13.98 9.51 -5.26
N TYR A 125 12.91 10.25 -5.02
CA TYR A 125 11.59 9.70 -4.72
C TYR A 125 10.57 10.26 -5.70
N VAL A 126 9.95 9.37 -6.47
CA VAL A 126 8.90 9.70 -7.43
C VAL A 126 7.59 9.15 -6.89
N GLY A 127 6.71 10.04 -6.46
CA GLY A 127 5.35 9.68 -6.07
C GLY A 127 4.40 9.79 -7.25
N ILE A 128 3.57 8.78 -7.47
CA ILE A 128 2.46 8.80 -8.43
C ILE A 128 1.16 8.72 -7.65
N ASP A 129 0.23 9.63 -7.92
CA ASP A 129 -1.11 9.60 -7.36
C ASP A 129 -2.11 10.21 -8.35
N HIS A 130 -3.36 9.77 -8.32
CA HIS A 130 -4.42 10.29 -9.19
C HIS A 130 -4.80 11.74 -8.84
N ARG A 131 -4.36 12.23 -7.66
CA ARG A 131 -4.61 13.60 -7.21
C ARG A 131 -3.43 14.18 -6.46
N ALA A 132 -3.25 15.51 -6.57
CA ALA A 132 -2.26 16.22 -5.78
C ALA A 132 -2.64 16.19 -4.29
N HIS A 133 -1.68 15.86 -3.42
CA HIS A 133 -1.87 15.89 -1.97
C HIS A 133 -1.12 17.10 -1.38
N PRO A 134 -1.78 18.00 -0.63
CA PRO A 134 -1.13 19.21 -0.11
C PRO A 134 0.03 18.91 0.84
N GLY A 135 -0.03 17.79 1.54
CA GLY A 135 1.07 17.30 2.39
C GLY A 135 2.32 16.84 1.64
N PHE A 136 2.27 16.56 0.34
CA PHE A 136 3.41 15.98 -0.40
C PHE A 136 4.61 16.92 -0.44
N ALA A 137 4.40 18.17 -0.85
CA ALA A 137 5.46 19.17 -0.93
C ALA A 137 5.86 19.71 0.45
N ALA A 138 4.93 19.74 1.41
CA ALA A 138 5.19 20.22 2.77
C ALA A 138 6.06 19.25 3.59
N LEU A 139 5.97 17.96 3.29
CA LEU A 139 6.65 16.91 4.04
C LEU A 139 8.16 16.94 3.82
N GLN A 140 8.87 17.43 4.83
CA GLN A 140 10.33 17.49 4.84
C GLN A 140 10.94 16.09 4.99
N CYS A 141 11.91 15.78 4.13
CA CYS A 141 12.72 14.56 4.19
C CYS A 141 14.05 14.86 3.53
N ALA A 142 15.11 15.00 4.33
CA ALA A 142 16.40 15.52 3.86
C ALA A 142 17.13 14.53 2.95
N SER A 143 16.88 13.23 3.14
CA SER A 143 17.57 12.16 2.40
C SER A 143 17.00 11.92 1.01
N PHE A 144 15.88 12.56 0.64
CA PHE A 144 15.23 12.36 -0.66
C PHE A 144 14.92 13.68 -1.38
N ALA A 145 15.49 13.85 -2.57
CA ALA A 145 14.88 14.71 -3.58
C ALA A 145 13.56 14.07 -4.02
N HIS A 146 12.48 14.86 -4.14
CA HIS A 146 11.16 14.32 -4.42
C HIS A 146 10.45 15.05 -5.55
N GLN A 147 9.67 14.29 -6.32
CA GLN A 147 8.74 14.80 -7.31
C GLN A 147 7.42 14.05 -7.23
N MET A 148 6.32 14.75 -7.53
CA MET A 148 4.99 14.15 -7.65
C MET A 148 4.57 14.17 -9.10
N ILE A 149 4.09 13.04 -9.60
CA ILE A 149 3.45 12.89 -10.90
C ILE A 149 1.96 12.68 -10.61
N ILE A 150 1.12 13.53 -11.20
CA ILE A 150 -0.34 13.37 -11.13
C ILE A 150 -0.77 12.57 -12.35
N ASP A 151 -1.09 11.30 -12.14
CA ASP A 151 -1.44 10.38 -13.21
C ASP A 151 -2.32 9.24 -12.67
N ASP A 152 -3.04 8.58 -13.58
CA ASP A 152 -3.78 7.37 -13.28
C ASP A 152 -2.83 6.16 -13.27
N GLY A 153 -2.74 5.49 -12.13
CA GLY A 153 -1.92 4.29 -12.00
C GLY A 153 -2.37 3.16 -12.93
N ASP A 154 -3.65 3.09 -13.29
CA ASP A 154 -4.17 2.09 -14.23
C ASP A 154 -3.67 2.33 -15.67
N ALA A 155 -3.44 3.59 -16.02
CA ALA A 155 -2.99 4.01 -17.35
C ALA A 155 -1.51 4.45 -17.41
N LEU A 156 -0.75 4.18 -16.35
CA LEU A 156 0.61 4.71 -16.20
C LEU A 156 1.52 4.34 -17.37
N ALA A 157 1.97 5.35 -18.10
CA ALA A 157 2.99 5.24 -19.13
C ALA A 157 4.38 5.15 -18.48
N VAL A 158 4.92 3.93 -18.40
CA VAL A 158 6.20 3.58 -17.75
C VAL A 158 7.37 4.44 -18.23
N GLU A 159 7.37 4.80 -19.51
CA GLU A 159 8.34 5.69 -20.16
C GLU A 159 8.44 7.07 -19.49
N ASN A 160 7.35 7.58 -18.91
CA ASN A 160 7.32 8.91 -18.27
C ASN A 160 7.94 8.92 -16.88
N VAL A 161 8.12 7.75 -16.27
CA VAL A 161 8.58 7.59 -14.88
C VAL A 161 10.08 7.31 -14.83
N GLY A 162 10.59 6.65 -15.87
CA GLY A 162 11.97 6.18 -15.96
C GLY A 162 12.22 4.96 -15.08
N SER A 163 13.49 4.56 -14.98
CA SER A 163 13.86 3.34 -14.27
C SER A 163 14.03 3.55 -12.77
N ALA A 164 13.51 2.64 -11.94
CA ALA A 164 13.55 2.68 -10.49
C ALA A 164 14.38 1.52 -9.90
N ASP A 165 15.03 1.78 -8.77
CA ASP A 165 15.71 0.74 -7.98
C ASP A 165 14.74 0.03 -7.03
N LEU A 166 13.72 0.77 -6.54
CA LEU A 166 12.76 0.28 -5.57
C LEU A 166 11.35 0.80 -5.89
N PRO A 167 10.50 0.00 -6.54
CA PRO A 167 9.08 0.26 -6.58
C PRO A 167 8.43 -0.13 -5.26
N ILE A 168 7.52 0.72 -4.81
CA ILE A 168 6.74 0.56 -3.60
C ILE A 168 5.28 0.96 -3.86
N SER A 169 4.37 0.34 -3.13
CA SER A 169 3.01 0.83 -2.98
C SER A 169 2.52 0.46 -1.59
N MET A 170 1.89 1.41 -0.92
CA MET A 170 1.19 1.20 0.34
C MET A 170 -0.30 1.26 0.05
N THR A 171 -0.98 0.12 0.17
CA THR A 171 -2.45 -0.06 0.03
C THR A 171 -3.06 0.34 -1.33
N ALA A 172 -2.39 1.07 -2.21
CA ALA A 172 -2.99 1.59 -3.43
C ALA A 172 -3.52 0.51 -4.39
N PHE A 173 -2.87 -0.67 -4.44
CA PHE A 173 -3.28 -1.76 -5.34
C PHE A 173 -4.72 -2.23 -5.16
N GLU A 174 -5.35 -1.99 -4.01
CA GLU A 174 -6.76 -2.36 -3.81
C GLU A 174 -7.76 -1.41 -4.49
N HIS A 175 -7.26 -0.34 -5.11
CA HIS A 175 -8.06 0.65 -5.83
C HIS A 175 -7.90 0.57 -7.35
N PHE A 176 -7.01 -0.27 -7.87
CA PHE A 176 -6.82 -0.42 -9.31
C PHE A 176 -7.90 -1.32 -9.89
N GLU A 177 -8.40 -0.99 -11.07
CA GLU A 177 -9.37 -1.83 -11.77
C GLU A 177 -8.74 -3.15 -12.23
N ASP A 178 -7.49 -3.10 -12.69
CA ASP A 178 -6.71 -4.26 -13.09
C ASP A 178 -5.57 -4.53 -12.07
N GLU A 179 -5.93 -5.22 -10.98
CA GLU A 179 -5.01 -5.61 -9.91
C GLU A 179 -3.79 -6.42 -10.43
N ALA A 180 -3.88 -7.07 -11.60
CA ALA A 180 -2.81 -7.89 -12.18
C ALA A 180 -1.86 -7.09 -13.08
N ALA A 181 -2.39 -6.18 -13.89
CA ALA A 181 -1.57 -5.40 -14.82
C ALA A 181 -0.77 -4.29 -14.13
N ALA A 182 -1.29 -3.69 -13.05
CA ALA A 182 -0.60 -2.60 -12.36
C ALA A 182 0.79 -3.02 -11.80
N PRO A 183 0.94 -4.15 -11.08
CA PRO A 183 2.26 -4.65 -10.69
C PRO A 183 3.18 -4.97 -11.87
N GLN A 184 2.64 -5.47 -12.99
CA GLN A 184 3.43 -5.80 -14.18
C GLN A 184 4.05 -4.53 -14.81
N ARG A 185 3.26 -3.45 -14.92
CA ARG A 185 3.76 -2.15 -15.42
C ARG A 185 4.91 -1.63 -14.56
N VAL A 186 4.77 -1.72 -13.25
CA VAL A 186 5.81 -1.33 -12.29
C VAL A 186 7.06 -2.17 -12.45
N CYS A 187 6.93 -3.47 -12.66
CA CYS A 187 8.07 -4.35 -12.90
C CYS A 187 8.86 -3.94 -14.16
N CYS A 188 8.22 -3.36 -15.17
CA CYS A 188 8.90 -2.82 -16.35
C CYS A 188 9.76 -1.57 -16.05
N THR A 189 9.52 -0.88 -14.94
CA THR A 189 10.37 0.25 -14.50
C THR A 189 11.64 -0.21 -13.79
N LEU A 190 11.75 -1.48 -13.39
CA LEU A 190 12.86 -1.93 -12.56
C LEU A 190 14.19 -1.82 -13.30
N ARG A 191 15.16 -1.16 -12.67
CA ARG A 191 16.56 -1.20 -13.13
C ARG A 191 17.06 -2.64 -13.10
N PRO A 192 17.84 -3.06 -14.11
CA PRO A 192 18.56 -4.32 -14.03
C PRO A 192 19.39 -4.34 -12.76
N VAL A 193 19.16 -5.36 -11.93
CA VAL A 193 19.93 -5.53 -10.70
C VAL A 193 21.39 -5.75 -11.06
N SER A 194 22.31 -4.98 -10.48
CA SER A 194 23.75 -5.19 -10.69
C SER A 194 24.10 -6.67 -10.44
N PRO A 195 24.96 -7.31 -11.27
CA PRO A 195 25.27 -8.75 -11.19
C PRO A 195 25.84 -9.30 -9.86
N GLY A 196 25.94 -8.48 -8.80
CA GLY A 196 26.42 -8.87 -7.47
C GLY A 196 25.35 -8.91 -6.37
N LEU A 197 24.09 -8.54 -6.65
CA LEU A 197 22.98 -8.87 -5.74
C LEU A 197 22.70 -10.36 -5.88
N ASP A 198 23.24 -11.13 -4.94
CA ASP A 198 23.14 -12.56 -4.89
C ASP A 198 21.67 -13.04 -4.88
N ARG A 199 21.20 -13.50 -6.06
CA ARG A 199 19.88 -14.12 -6.23
C ARG A 199 19.73 -15.39 -5.37
N SER A 200 20.83 -16.03 -4.94
CA SER A 200 20.81 -17.27 -4.16
C SER A 200 20.37 -17.07 -2.69
N ARG A 201 20.35 -15.82 -2.20
CA ARG A 201 19.71 -15.47 -0.91
C ARG A 201 18.19 -15.26 -1.01
N GLY A 202 17.59 -15.54 -2.17
CA GLY A 202 16.16 -15.31 -2.42
C GLY A 202 15.80 -13.84 -2.63
N HIS A 203 16.78 -13.02 -3.07
CA HIS A 203 16.56 -11.64 -3.47
C HIS A 203 16.32 -11.58 -4.98
N HIS A 204 15.07 -11.82 -5.40
CA HIS A 204 14.58 -11.42 -6.72
C HIS A 204 14.58 -9.87 -6.83
N PRO A 205 14.55 -9.28 -8.05
CA PRO A 205 14.55 -7.83 -8.22
C PRO A 205 13.55 -7.21 -7.25
N ALA A 206 14.07 -6.38 -6.36
CA ALA A 206 13.45 -6.01 -5.10
C ALA A 206 12.26 -5.09 -5.33
N SER A 207 11.09 -5.66 -5.59
CA SER A 207 9.83 -4.94 -5.48
C SER A 207 9.28 -5.09 -4.07
N LEU A 208 9.12 -3.97 -3.34
CA LEU A 208 8.43 -3.97 -2.05
C LEU A 208 6.95 -3.75 -2.28
N TYR A 209 6.22 -4.83 -2.45
CA TYR A 209 4.77 -4.80 -2.33
C TYR A 209 4.40 -4.87 -0.85
N ALA A 210 4.21 -3.72 -0.22
CA ALA A 210 3.69 -3.68 1.14
C ALA A 210 2.14 -3.80 1.11
N ALA A 211 1.65 -4.96 0.68
CA ALA A 211 0.27 -5.35 0.97
C ALA A 211 0.24 -5.88 2.42
N VAL A 212 -0.27 -5.10 3.38
CA VAL A 212 -0.51 -5.64 4.72
C VAL A 212 -1.66 -6.63 4.66
N VAL A 213 -1.31 -7.90 4.51
CA VAL A 213 -2.20 -9.01 4.78
C VAL A 213 -2.25 -9.22 6.29
N TRP A 214 -3.38 -8.89 6.92
CA TRP A 214 -3.59 -9.15 8.35
C TRP A 214 -3.44 -10.65 8.65
N ALA A 215 -2.47 -11.01 9.49
CA ALA A 215 -2.40 -12.32 10.12
C ALA A 215 -3.39 -12.38 11.28
N LYS A 216 -4.17 -13.47 11.35
CA LYS A 216 -5.14 -13.86 12.41
C LYS A 216 -5.13 -12.95 13.65
N GLY A 217 -6.30 -12.37 13.95
CA GLY A 217 -6.59 -12.04 15.34
C GLY A 217 -6.51 -13.33 16.15
N GLU A 218 -5.44 -13.48 16.91
CA GLU A 218 -5.51 -14.29 18.13
C GLU A 218 -6.40 -13.51 19.08
N GLN A 219 -7.43 -14.20 19.57
CA GLN A 219 -8.42 -13.68 20.48
C GLN A 219 -7.71 -13.12 21.72
N ALA A 220 -8.17 -11.95 22.19
CA ALA A 220 -8.04 -11.57 23.58
C ALA A 220 -8.86 -12.53 24.45
#